data_AF-A0A3P7EJ06-F1
#
_entry.id   AF-A0A3P7EJ06-F1
#
_cell.length_a   1.000
_cell.length_b   1.000
_cell.length_c   1.000
_cell.angle_alpha   90.00
_cell.angle_beta   90.00
_cell.angle_gamma   90.00
#
_symmetry.space_group_name_H-M   'P 1'
#
loop_
_entity.id
_entity.type
_entity.pdbx_description
1 polymer ?
#
loop_
_entity_poly.entity_id
_entity_poly.type
_entity_poly.pdbx_seq_one_letter_code
_entity_poly.pdbx_strand_id
1 'polypeptide(L)'
;MVRKEYIVFAVICAVITCLLSALDIEYKKAGVPYKTEKPITLDNTEYRIRITLTSQNVREEFSMYKNIVVCEQLINGAKEKNLFMKGPIRMPTKVLRITTRKTPCGEGSKTWDRFQMRIHKRLINMHSPSDVLKQITSISIEPGVDVEVTIKHS
;
A
#
# COMPACT_ATOMS: atom_id res chain seq x y z
N MET A 1 -49.72 -21.72 20.22
CA MET A 1 -49.28 -20.97 19.02
C MET A 1 -47.77 -20.66 19.01
N VAL A 2 -47.11 -20.47 20.18
CA VAL A 2 -45.73 -19.96 20.30
C VAL A 2 -44.62 -20.90 19.77
N ARG A 3 -44.85 -22.22 19.61
CA ARG A 3 -43.79 -23.18 19.24
C ARG A 3 -43.29 -23.11 17.79
N LYS A 4 -44.08 -22.60 16.83
CA LYS A 4 -43.68 -22.60 15.40
C LYS A 4 -42.67 -21.49 15.06
N GLU A 5 -42.81 -20.31 15.66
CA GLU A 5 -41.90 -19.16 15.44
C GLU A 5 -40.46 -19.47 15.86
N TYR A 6 -40.27 -20.15 17.00
CA TYR A 6 -38.93 -20.49 17.50
C TYR A 6 -38.14 -21.44 16.57
N ILE A 7 -38.83 -22.38 15.90
CA ILE A 7 -38.17 -23.33 14.98
C ILE A 7 -37.64 -22.60 13.75
N VAL A 8 -38.42 -21.66 13.21
CA VAL A 8 -38.01 -20.87 12.04
C VAL A 8 -36.78 -20.02 12.37
N PHE A 9 -36.76 -19.37 13.53
CA PHE A 9 -35.63 -18.54 13.96
C PHE A 9 -34.34 -19.35 14.16
N ALA A 10 -34.44 -20.57 14.73
CA ALA A 10 -33.30 -21.46 14.93
C ALA A 10 -32.69 -21.95 13.61
N VAL A 11 -33.53 -22.33 12.64
CA VAL A 11 -33.07 -22.79 11.31
C VAL A 11 -32.42 -21.64 10.53
N ILE A 12 -33.02 -20.45 10.54
CA ILE A 12 -32.46 -19.27 9.86
C ILE A 12 -31.11 -18.88 10.49
N CYS A 13 -31.01 -18.87 11.83
CA CYS A 13 -29.76 -18.56 12.52
C CYS A 13 -28.67 -19.60 12.23
N ALA A 14 -29.01 -20.90 12.19
CA ALA A 14 -28.07 -21.96 11.82
C ALA A 14 -27.56 -21.84 10.38
N VAL A 15 -28.43 -21.49 9.42
CA VAL A 15 -28.02 -21.28 8.02
C VAL A 15 -27.14 -20.05 7.88
N ILE A 16 -27.49 -18.94 8.54
CA ILE A 16 -26.72 -17.69 8.50
C ILE A 16 -25.33 -17.89 9.13
N THR A 17 -25.26 -18.50 10.32
CA THR A 17 -23.97 -18.78 10.98
C THR A 17 -23.14 -19.79 10.19
N CYS A 18 -23.76 -20.79 9.55
CA CYS A 18 -23.06 -21.73 8.68
C CYS A 18 -22.47 -21.03 7.44
N LEU A 19 -23.25 -20.16 6.78
CA LEU A 19 -22.78 -19.39 5.62
C LEU A 19 -21.71 -18.34 5.99
N LEU A 20 -21.85 -17.64 7.11
CA LEU A 20 -20.80 -16.73 7.60
C LEU A 20 -19.53 -17.51 7.94
N SER A 21 -19.63 -18.67 8.59
CA SER A 21 -18.45 -19.49 8.87
C SER A 21 -17.77 -19.99 7.59
N ALA A 22 -18.52 -20.25 6.52
CA ALA A 22 -17.97 -20.60 5.21
C ALA A 22 -17.24 -19.42 4.55
N LEU A 23 -17.77 -18.20 4.67
CA LEU A 23 -17.14 -16.98 4.16
C LEU A 23 -15.91 -16.56 5.00
N ASP A 24 -15.93 -16.80 6.31
CA ASP A 24 -14.79 -16.53 7.20
C ASP A 24 -13.60 -17.49 6.93
N ILE A 25 -13.87 -18.72 6.48
CA ILE A 25 -12.84 -19.70 6.09
C ILE A 25 -12.09 -19.26 4.82
N GLU A 26 -12.74 -18.56 3.88
CA GLU A 26 -12.07 -17.98 2.72
C GLU A 26 -11.26 -16.72 3.09
N TYR A 27 -11.76 -15.87 3.99
CA TYR A 27 -11.06 -14.62 4.36
C TYR A 27 -9.80 -14.87 5.21
N LYS A 28 -9.77 -15.93 6.03
CA LYS A 28 -8.58 -16.32 6.81
C LYS A 28 -7.38 -16.77 5.96
N LYS A 29 -7.57 -17.10 4.67
CA LYS A 29 -6.46 -17.47 3.77
C LYS A 29 -5.73 -16.29 3.13
N ALA A 30 -6.21 -15.05 3.26
CA ALA A 30 -5.59 -13.88 2.62
C ALA A 30 -4.44 -13.24 3.43
N GLY A 31 -4.22 -13.65 4.68
CA GLY A 31 -3.11 -13.16 5.51
C GLY A 31 -1.82 -13.94 5.24
N VAL A 32 -1.13 -13.68 4.13
CA VAL A 32 0.20 -14.27 3.90
C VAL A 32 1.18 -13.68 4.92
N PRO A 33 1.72 -14.46 5.87
CA PRO A 33 2.76 -13.97 6.77
C PRO A 33 4.05 -13.74 5.99
N TYR A 34 4.70 -12.61 6.24
CA TYR A 34 6.07 -12.36 5.77
C TYR A 34 7.06 -13.24 6.54
N LYS A 35 7.20 -14.50 6.17
CA LYS A 35 8.41 -15.34 6.35
C LYS A 35 8.38 -16.48 5.33
N THR A 36 9.06 -16.31 4.20
CA THR A 36 9.36 -17.42 3.29
C THR A 36 10.86 -17.55 3.21
N GLU A 37 11.45 -18.41 4.04
CA GLU A 37 12.86 -18.81 3.89
C GLU A 37 13.04 -19.50 2.53
N LYS A 38 13.68 -18.84 1.56
CA LYS A 38 14.35 -19.53 0.46
C LYS A 38 15.76 -19.95 0.89
N PRO A 39 16.26 -21.11 0.42
CA PRO A 39 17.65 -21.48 0.57
C PRO A 39 18.53 -20.51 -0.22
N ILE A 40 19.61 -20.06 0.41
CA ILE A 40 20.68 -19.28 -0.21
C ILE A 40 21.30 -20.17 -1.29
N THR A 41 21.03 -19.91 -2.56
CA THR A 41 21.81 -20.50 -3.66
C THR A 41 23.08 -19.69 -3.82
N LEU A 42 24.25 -20.35 -3.74
CA LEU A 42 25.55 -19.72 -3.51
C LEU A 42 26.11 -18.85 -4.65
N ASP A 43 25.48 -18.81 -5.83
CA ASP A 43 26.13 -18.23 -7.02
C ASP A 43 25.46 -16.97 -7.61
N ASN A 44 24.54 -16.31 -6.89
CA ASN A 44 23.99 -15.02 -7.33
C ASN A 44 24.34 -13.90 -6.35
N THR A 45 24.95 -12.82 -6.85
CA THR A 45 25.22 -11.61 -6.08
C THR A 45 23.91 -11.05 -5.50
N GLU A 46 23.75 -11.15 -4.18
CA GLU A 46 22.56 -10.63 -3.52
C GLU A 46 22.62 -9.11 -3.43
N TYR A 47 21.66 -8.41 -4.03
CA TYR A 47 21.53 -6.96 -3.85
C TYR A 47 20.51 -6.65 -2.75
N ARG A 48 20.84 -5.68 -1.90
CA ARG A 48 19.89 -5.05 -0.98
C ARG A 48 19.24 -3.88 -1.70
N ILE A 49 17.98 -4.02 -2.04
CA ILE A 49 17.26 -3.01 -2.82
C ILE A 49 16.25 -2.29 -1.94
N ARG A 50 16.18 -0.98 -2.11
CA ARG A 50 15.16 -0.13 -1.52
C ARG A 50 14.40 0.56 -2.64
N ILE A 51 13.10 0.29 -2.73
CA ILE A 51 12.18 0.97 -3.63
C ILE A 51 11.51 2.06 -2.80
N THR A 52 11.65 3.31 -3.23
CA THR A 52 10.98 4.47 -2.65
C THR A 52 9.87 4.90 -3.58
N LEU A 53 8.65 4.95 -3.05
CA LEU A 53 7.50 5.50 -3.74
C LEU A 53 7.19 6.86 -3.15
N THR A 54 7.09 7.87 -3.99
CA THR A 54 6.65 9.21 -3.57
C THR A 54 5.48 9.67 -4.41
N SER A 55 4.43 10.15 -3.77
CA SER A 55 3.37 10.89 -4.46
C SER A 55 3.32 12.30 -3.91
N GLN A 56 3.24 13.28 -4.82
CA GLN A 56 3.17 14.70 -4.55
C GLN A 56 1.87 15.19 -5.18
N ASN A 57 0.80 15.41 -4.40
CA ASN A 57 -0.43 15.93 -4.98
C ASN A 57 -1.19 16.88 -4.06
N VAL A 58 -1.73 17.93 -4.67
CA VAL A 58 -2.41 19.08 -4.04
C VAL A 58 -3.94 18.97 -4.16
N ARG A 59 -4.44 18.23 -5.16
CA ARG A 59 -5.85 18.24 -5.58
C ARG A 59 -6.58 16.91 -5.43
N GLU A 60 -5.85 15.82 -5.26
CA GLU A 60 -6.44 14.49 -5.17
C GLU A 60 -6.52 14.08 -3.70
N GLU A 61 -7.73 14.07 -3.15
CA GLU A 61 -8.02 13.43 -1.85
C GLU A 61 -7.54 11.97 -1.82
N PHE A 62 -7.37 11.37 -3.00
CA PHE A 62 -6.91 10.01 -3.24
C PHE A 62 -5.40 9.85 -3.45
N SER A 63 -4.55 10.88 -3.28
CA SER A 63 -3.09 10.72 -3.47
C SER A 63 -2.47 9.65 -2.57
N MET A 64 -2.97 9.51 -1.33
CA MET A 64 -2.58 8.41 -0.43
C MET A 64 -3.04 7.03 -0.95
N TYR A 65 -4.20 7.00 -1.63
CA TYR A 65 -4.80 5.80 -2.21
C TYR A 65 -3.99 5.28 -3.41
N LYS A 66 -3.52 6.18 -4.29
CA LYS A 66 -2.68 5.79 -5.44
C LYS A 66 -1.44 4.98 -5.02
N ASN A 67 -0.70 5.50 -4.04
CA ASN A 67 0.47 4.80 -3.52
C ASN A 67 0.15 3.44 -2.88
N ILE A 68 -1.07 3.18 -2.37
CA ILE A 68 -1.37 1.88 -1.74
C ILE A 68 -1.68 0.83 -2.80
N VAL A 69 -2.39 1.22 -3.86
CA VAL A 69 -2.64 0.36 -5.02
C VAL A 69 -1.32 -0.05 -5.68
N VAL A 70 -0.40 0.90 -5.91
CA VAL A 70 0.93 0.59 -6.48
C VAL A 70 1.76 -0.29 -5.53
N CYS A 71 1.72 -0.03 -4.21
CA CYS A 71 2.39 -0.91 -3.24
C CYS A 71 1.84 -2.35 -3.30
N GLU A 72 0.54 -2.51 -3.42
CA GLU A 72 -0.10 -3.83 -3.48
C GLU A 72 0.31 -4.59 -4.73
N GLN A 73 0.34 -3.92 -5.88
CA GLN A 73 0.83 -4.49 -7.14
C GLN A 73 2.30 -4.93 -7.03
N LEU A 74 3.17 -4.09 -6.43
CA LEU A 74 4.57 -4.44 -6.20
C LEU A 74 4.74 -5.64 -5.26
N ILE A 75 3.93 -5.72 -4.21
CA ILE A 75 3.94 -6.84 -3.27
C ILE A 75 3.48 -8.12 -3.97
N ASN A 76 2.43 -8.06 -4.79
CA ASN A 76 1.94 -9.22 -5.53
C ASN A 76 2.97 -9.71 -6.57
N GLY A 77 3.56 -8.79 -7.36
CA GLY A 77 4.61 -9.14 -8.31
C GLY A 77 5.88 -9.70 -7.64
N ALA A 78 6.20 -9.27 -6.42
CA ALA A 78 7.31 -9.83 -5.65
C ALA A 78 6.95 -11.19 -4.99
N LYS A 79 5.68 -11.41 -4.62
CA LYS A 79 5.16 -12.69 -4.10
C LYS A 79 5.16 -13.76 -5.19
N GLU A 80 4.73 -13.43 -6.40
CA GLU A 80 4.76 -14.36 -7.55
C GLU A 80 6.17 -14.89 -7.83
N LYS A 81 7.18 -14.04 -7.66
CA LYS A 81 8.61 -14.41 -7.83
C LYS A 81 9.24 -14.98 -6.56
N ASN A 82 8.45 -15.12 -5.48
CA ASN A 82 8.85 -15.64 -4.18
C ASN A 82 10.04 -14.87 -3.55
N LEU A 83 10.14 -13.56 -3.71
CA LEU A 83 11.27 -12.79 -3.17
C LEU A 83 11.09 -12.47 -1.68
N PHE A 84 12.19 -12.42 -0.94
CA PHE A 84 12.19 -11.88 0.41
C PHE A 84 11.95 -10.37 0.36
N MET A 85 10.79 -9.93 0.84
CA MET A 85 10.50 -8.50 0.98
C MET A 85 10.10 -8.19 2.42
N LYS A 86 10.50 -7.01 2.89
CA LYS A 86 9.86 -6.33 4.00
C LYS A 86 8.73 -5.50 3.41
N GLY A 87 7.53 -5.68 3.95
CA GLY A 87 6.33 -4.97 3.52
C GLY A 87 6.50 -3.44 3.52
N PRO A 88 5.51 -2.70 3.00
CA PRO A 88 5.63 -1.27 2.77
C PRO A 88 5.78 -0.52 4.09
N ILE A 89 6.93 0.11 4.30
CA ILE A 89 7.19 0.98 5.44
C ILE A 89 6.72 2.38 5.08
N ARG A 90 5.74 2.89 5.83
CA ARG A 90 5.27 4.27 5.66
C ARG A 90 6.25 5.22 6.33
N MET A 91 6.81 6.14 5.53
CA MET A 91 7.54 7.28 6.06
C MET A 91 6.55 8.40 6.45
N PRO A 92 6.91 9.26 7.42
CA PRO A 92 6.05 10.38 7.80
C PRO A 92 5.73 11.25 6.58
N THR A 93 4.46 11.61 6.45
CA THR A 93 4.02 12.50 5.36
C THR A 93 4.50 13.90 5.65
N LYS A 94 5.34 14.45 4.77
CA LYS A 94 5.77 15.85 4.87
C LYS A 94 4.66 16.73 4.31
N VAL A 95 4.23 17.73 5.07
CA VAL A 95 3.22 18.70 4.64
C VAL A 95 3.92 20.02 4.39
N LEU A 96 4.05 20.39 3.12
CA LEU A 96 4.49 21.72 2.72
C LEU A 96 3.27 22.64 2.80
N ARG A 97 3.42 23.76 3.51
CA ARG A 97 2.37 24.76 3.70
C ARG A 97 2.88 26.09 3.18
N ILE A 98 2.12 26.70 2.27
CA ILE A 98 2.33 28.06 1.82
C ILE A 98 1.07 28.84 2.18
N THR A 99 1.23 29.90 2.97
CA THR A 99 0.12 30.79 3.32
C THR A 99 0.35 32.16 2.71
N THR A 100 -0.54 32.59 1.84
CA THR A 100 -0.47 33.90 1.17
C THR A 100 -1.68 34.74 1.55
N ARG A 101 -1.56 36.06 1.37
CA ARG A 101 -2.73 36.95 1.41
C ARG A 101 -3.56 36.71 0.15
N LYS A 102 -4.89 36.80 0.28
CA LYS A 102 -5.81 36.80 -0.88
C LYS A 102 -5.73 38.09 -1.68
N THR A 103 -5.66 39.21 -0.96
CA THR A 103 -5.68 40.55 -1.56
C THR A 103 -4.29 40.91 -2.11
N PRO A 104 -4.22 41.53 -3.30
CA PRO A 104 -2.95 41.98 -3.88
C PRO A 104 -2.38 43.19 -3.12
N CYS A 105 -3.26 44.12 -2.75
CA CYS A 105 -2.96 45.24 -1.87
C CYS A 105 -3.04 44.75 -0.43
N GLY A 106 -2.07 45.07 0.41
CA GLY A 106 -2.10 44.72 1.84
C GLY A 106 -3.32 45.24 2.61
N GLU A 107 -4.03 46.21 2.01
CA GLU A 107 -5.27 46.82 2.49
C GLU A 107 -6.51 45.96 2.21
N GLY A 108 -7.36 45.79 3.23
CA GLY A 108 -8.58 44.97 3.19
C GLY A 108 -8.72 44.01 4.38
N SER A 109 -9.72 43.13 4.32
CA SER A 109 -9.93 42.12 5.36
C SER A 109 -8.71 41.18 5.47
N LYS A 110 -8.36 40.79 6.71
CA LYS A 110 -7.24 39.88 7.01
C LYS A 110 -7.55 38.44 6.55
N THR A 111 -7.73 38.25 5.25
CA THR A 111 -8.03 36.96 4.63
C THR A 111 -6.75 36.33 4.08
N TRP A 112 -6.59 35.04 4.37
CA TRP A 112 -5.41 34.25 4.06
C TRP A 112 -5.80 33.01 3.26
N ASP A 113 -5.06 32.75 2.19
CA ASP A 113 -5.09 31.47 1.49
C ASP A 113 -4.07 30.53 2.10
N ARG A 114 -4.45 29.24 2.21
CA ARG A 114 -3.62 28.19 2.77
C ARG A 114 -3.45 27.08 1.75
N PHE A 115 -2.38 27.13 0.99
CA PHE A 115 -1.99 26.06 0.08
C PHE A 115 -1.24 24.98 0.85
N GLN A 116 -1.60 23.72 0.60
CA GLN A 116 -0.94 22.56 1.18
C GLN A 116 -0.55 21.58 0.10
N MET A 117 0.68 21.08 0.17
CA MET A 117 1.14 19.94 -0.61
C MET A 117 1.59 18.85 0.36
N ARG A 118 1.04 17.65 0.20
CA ARG A 118 1.39 16.49 1.03
C ARG A 118 2.28 15.56 0.21
N ILE A 119 3.45 15.25 0.75
CA ILE A 119 4.38 14.28 0.17
C ILE A 119 4.22 12.98 0.94
N HIS A 120 3.60 12.01 0.29
CA HIS A 120 3.45 10.66 0.83
C HIS A 120 4.60 9.79 0.36
N LYS A 121 5.46 9.37 1.29
CA LYS A 121 6.59 8.48 1.01
C LYS A 121 6.34 7.07 1.57
N ARG A 122 6.60 6.03 0.79
CA ARG A 122 6.59 4.62 1.20
C ARG A 122 7.88 3.95 0.74
N LEU A 123 8.37 2.99 1.53
CA LEU A 123 9.59 2.23 1.22
C LEU A 123 9.27 0.74 1.19
N ILE A 124 9.77 0.03 0.18
CA ILE A 124 9.76 -1.44 0.12
C ILE A 124 11.21 -1.89 0.07
N ASN A 125 11.60 -2.78 0.97
CA ASN A 125 12.95 -3.33 1.00
C ASN A 125 12.92 -4.80 0.58
N MET A 126 13.82 -5.22 -0.30
CA MET A 126 13.88 -6.61 -0.76
C MET A 126 15.31 -7.05 -1.08
N HIS A 127 15.51 -8.37 -1.07
CA HIS A 127 16.76 -9.03 -1.46
C HIS A 127 16.51 -9.80 -2.77
N SER A 128 17.16 -9.39 -3.85
CA SER A 128 16.91 -9.94 -5.19
C SER A 128 18.12 -9.72 -6.09
N PRO A 129 18.35 -10.58 -7.10
CA PRO A 129 19.21 -10.22 -8.24
C PRO A 129 18.62 -9.03 -9.02
N SER A 130 19.47 -8.30 -9.73
CA SER A 130 19.10 -7.07 -10.45
C SER A 130 18.13 -7.28 -11.62
N ASP A 131 18.18 -8.44 -12.28
CA ASP A 131 17.34 -8.72 -13.46
C ASP A 131 15.86 -8.91 -13.10
N VAL A 132 15.61 -9.57 -11.97
CA VAL A 132 14.25 -9.81 -11.47
C VAL A 132 13.56 -8.49 -11.09
N LEU A 133 14.32 -7.49 -10.63
CA LEU A 133 13.80 -6.17 -10.27
C LEU A 133 13.31 -5.36 -11.46
N LYS A 134 14.06 -5.38 -12.57
CA LYS A 134 13.70 -4.64 -13.80
C LYS A 134 12.29 -4.99 -14.25
N GLN A 135 11.95 -6.28 -14.19
CA GLN A 135 10.64 -6.81 -14.52
C GLN A 135 9.54 -6.43 -13.50
N ILE A 136 9.87 -6.18 -12.23
CA ILE A 136 8.89 -5.75 -11.22
C ILE A 136 8.59 -4.26 -11.41
N THR A 137 9.63 -3.44 -11.58
CA THR A 137 9.49 -1.98 -11.73
C THR A 137 8.81 -1.58 -13.03
N SER A 138 8.91 -2.39 -14.09
CA SER A 138 8.23 -2.10 -15.36
C SER A 138 6.71 -2.06 -15.24
N ILE A 139 6.13 -2.77 -14.28
CA ILE A 139 4.67 -2.79 -14.04
C ILE A 139 4.21 -1.53 -13.30
N SER A 140 5.09 -0.86 -12.55
CA SER A 140 4.71 0.14 -11.55
C SER A 140 4.65 1.60 -12.02
N ILE A 141 4.58 1.87 -13.33
CA ILE A 141 4.53 3.25 -13.85
C ILE A 141 3.08 3.76 -13.81
N GLU A 142 2.59 4.07 -12.61
CA GLU A 142 1.27 4.68 -12.39
C GLU A 142 1.37 6.22 -12.47
N PRO A 143 0.43 6.92 -13.14
CA PRO A 143 0.44 8.38 -13.21
C PRO A 143 0.38 9.06 -11.83
N GLY A 144 1.39 9.89 -11.53
CA GLY A 144 1.47 10.68 -10.30
C GLY A 144 2.14 10.00 -9.11
N VAL A 145 2.79 8.85 -9.34
CA VAL A 145 3.67 8.19 -8.36
C VAL A 145 5.08 8.16 -8.95
N ASP A 146 6.02 8.82 -8.27
CA ASP A 146 7.44 8.73 -8.60
C ASP A 146 8.04 7.50 -7.90
N VAL A 147 8.80 6.71 -8.66
CA VAL A 147 9.46 5.49 -8.17
C VAL A 147 10.97 5.67 -8.25
N GLU A 148 11.65 5.63 -7.11
CA GLU A 148 13.11 5.65 -7.02
C GLU A 148 13.62 4.29 -6.53
N VAL A 149 14.59 3.71 -7.23
CA VAL A 149 15.20 2.42 -6.85
C VAL A 149 16.64 2.66 -6.40
N THR A 150 16.95 2.31 -5.16
CA THR A 150 18.31 2.32 -4.63
C THR A 150 18.83 0.89 -4.50
N ILE A 151 19.91 0.59 -5.22
CA ILE A 151 20.56 -0.72 -5.18
C ILE A 151 21.84 -0.59 -4.34
N LYS A 152 22.01 -1.48 -3.37
CA LYS A 152 23.27 -1.66 -2.63
C LYS A 152 23.76 -3.08 -2.83
N HIS A 153 25.05 -3.24 -3.12
CA HIS A 153 25.69 -4.55 -3.04
C HIS A 153 25.74 -5.00 -1.57
N SER A 154 25.53 -6.30 -1.32
CA SER A 154 25.65 -6.90 0.01
C SER A 154 27.08 -6.85 0.51
#